data_AF-A0A0N7FV75-F1
#
_entry.id   AF-A0A0N7FV75-F1
#
_cell.length_a   1.000
_cell.length_b   1.000
_cell.length_c   1.000
_cell.angle_alpha   90.00
_cell.angle_beta   90.00
_cell.angle_gamma   90.00
#
_symmetry.space_group_name_H-M   'P 1'
#
loop_
_entity.id
_entity.type
_entity.pdbx_description
1 polymer ?
#
loop_
_entity_poly.entity_id
_entity_poly.type
_entity_poly.pdbx_seq_one_letter_code
_entity_poly.pdbx_strand_id
1 'polypeptide(L)'
;MMTRIRLLAASMTPLLAILAIRVWSAQCLVSVILAGIALISVVSLIGFMHARKGLGTNTQTLAAVEDQTDQIPAYLVTYLLPFVILTVSGWLDIVAYALLAAVLILVIIQTDLIYVQPLLLIAGWHLYRVDISNGYGREYILISKNKLYPGQSVDTVSLGGNYAKVLEVKE
;
A
#
# COMPACT_ATOMS: atom_id res chain seq x y z
N MET A 1 -4.02 11.79 7.81
CA MET A 1 -3.65 10.70 8.75
C MET A 1 -4.44 9.41 8.48
N MET A 2 -5.78 9.44 8.43
CA MET A 2 -6.61 8.24 8.18
C MET A 2 -6.30 7.50 6.87
N THR A 3 -5.94 8.21 5.80
CA THR A 3 -5.57 7.64 4.50
C THR A 3 -4.28 6.83 4.57
N ARG A 4 -3.21 7.39 5.15
CA ARG A 4 -1.93 6.70 5.36
C ARG A 4 -2.09 5.40 6.13
N ILE A 5 -2.91 5.39 7.18
CA ILE A 5 -3.14 4.19 8.00
C ILE A 5 -3.81 3.08 7.18
N ARG A 6 -4.77 3.42 6.31
CA ARG A 6 -5.44 2.43 5.43
C ARG A 6 -4.50 1.85 4.38
N LEU A 7 -3.65 2.69 3.78
CA LEU A 7 -2.64 2.25 2.80
C LEU A 7 -1.57 1.37 3.48
N LEU A 8 -1.14 1.74 4.68
CA LEU A 8 -0.22 0.94 5.51
C LEU A 8 -0.84 -0.42 5.85
N ALA A 9 -2.11 -0.45 6.30
CA ALA A 9 -2.81 -1.69 6.62
C ALA A 9 -2.91 -2.63 5.41
N ALA A 10 -3.14 -2.09 4.21
CA ALA A 10 -3.17 -2.86 2.97
C ALA A 10 -1.79 -3.42 2.58
N SER A 11 -0.71 -2.67 2.84
CA SER A 11 0.66 -3.16 2.61
C SER A 11 1.00 -4.37 3.49
N MET A 12 0.41 -4.45 4.68
CA MET A 12 0.63 -5.54 5.65
C MET A 12 -0.24 -6.78 5.42
N THR A 13 -1.30 -6.68 4.60
CA THR A 13 -2.20 -7.81 4.33
C THR A 13 -1.48 -9.07 3.82
N PRO A 14 -0.54 -9.01 2.85
CA PRO A 14 0.15 -10.21 2.37
C PRO A 14 0.96 -10.91 3.48
N LEU A 15 1.63 -10.13 4.34
CA LEU A 15 2.38 -10.65 5.46
C LEU A 15 1.46 -11.35 6.47
N LEU A 16 0.36 -10.69 6.85
CA LEU A 16 -0.63 -11.25 7.77
C LEU A 16 -1.27 -12.54 7.24
N ALA A 17 -1.55 -12.60 5.93
CA ALA A 17 -2.09 -13.78 5.28
C ALA A 17 -1.10 -14.96 5.32
N ILE A 18 0.17 -14.72 5.01
CA ILE A 18 1.22 -15.76 5.08
C ILE A 18 1.38 -16.26 6.52
N LEU A 19 1.42 -15.36 7.49
CA LEU A 19 1.52 -15.72 8.91
C LEU A 19 0.32 -16.54 9.39
N ALA A 20 -0.89 -16.18 8.97
CA ALA A 20 -2.09 -16.95 9.29
C ALA A 20 -1.93 -18.40 8.79
N ILE A 21 -1.60 -18.59 7.51
CA ILE A 21 -1.40 -19.94 6.94
C ILE A 21 -0.32 -20.71 7.68
N ARG A 22 0.81 -20.06 8.02
CA ARG A 22 1.95 -20.70 8.70
C ARG A 22 1.64 -21.15 10.13
N VAL A 23 0.87 -20.37 10.87
CA VAL A 23 0.58 -20.62 12.28
C VAL A 23 -0.66 -21.52 12.46
N TRP A 24 -1.41 -21.81 11.39
CA TRP A 24 -2.64 -22.61 11.41
C TRP A 24 -2.50 -23.93 12.17
N SER A 25 -1.43 -24.70 11.91
CA SER A 25 -1.21 -26.01 12.54
C SER A 25 -0.78 -25.93 14.00
N ALA A 26 -0.12 -24.84 14.41
CA ALA A 26 0.41 -24.67 15.77
C ALA A 26 -0.60 -23.98 16.70
N GLN A 27 -1.28 -22.93 16.21
CA GLN A 27 -2.19 -22.10 16.99
C GLN A 27 -3.35 -21.60 16.13
N CYS A 28 -4.35 -22.46 15.93
CA CYS A 28 -5.53 -22.20 15.12
C CYS A 28 -6.24 -20.87 15.49
N LEU A 29 -6.40 -20.58 16.78
CA LEU A 29 -7.04 -19.33 17.23
C LEU A 29 -6.29 -18.07 16.77
N VAL A 30 -4.96 -18.06 16.88
CA VAL A 30 -4.12 -16.93 16.42
C VAL A 30 -4.21 -16.78 14.91
N SER A 31 -4.21 -17.89 14.18
CA SER A 31 -4.38 -17.87 12.73
C SER A 31 -5.71 -17.25 12.30
N VAL A 32 -6.82 -17.61 12.96
CA VAL A 32 -8.15 -17.07 12.64
C VAL A 32 -8.19 -15.55 12.88
N ILE A 33 -7.58 -15.07 13.97
CA ILE A 33 -7.48 -13.64 14.26
C ILE A 33 -6.67 -12.92 13.17
N LEU A 34 -5.50 -13.44 12.80
CA LEU A 34 -4.65 -12.84 11.75
C LEU A 34 -5.35 -12.80 10.41
N ALA A 35 -6.05 -13.88 10.02
CA ALA A 35 -6.85 -13.94 8.82
C ALA A 35 -8.01 -12.93 8.85
N GLY A 36 -8.66 -12.76 10.00
CA GLY A 36 -9.70 -11.75 10.21
C GLY A 36 -9.18 -10.32 10.01
N ILE A 37 -8.02 -9.99 10.58
CA ILE A 37 -7.38 -8.67 10.42
C ILE A 37 -6.99 -8.44 8.95
N ALA A 38 -6.45 -9.46 8.28
CA ALA A 38 -6.15 -9.42 6.85
C ALA A 38 -7.42 -9.16 6.02
N LEU A 39 -8.53 -9.81 6.34
CA LEU A 39 -9.80 -9.61 5.63
C LEU A 39 -10.36 -8.18 5.84
N ILE A 40 -10.35 -7.69 7.08
CA ILE A 40 -10.81 -6.32 7.42
C ILE A 40 -10.00 -5.27 6.68
N SER A 41 -8.68 -5.45 6.58
CA SER A 41 -7.80 -4.53 5.85
C SER A 41 -8.11 -4.50 4.35
N VAL A 42 -8.39 -5.65 3.73
CA VAL A 42 -8.85 -5.70 2.32
C VAL A 42 -10.19 -4.97 2.15
N VAL A 43 -11.18 -5.27 2.98
CA VAL A 43 -12.53 -4.66 2.88
C VAL A 43 -12.44 -3.14 3.05
N SER A 44 -11.63 -2.67 4.00
CA SER A 44 -11.37 -1.24 4.22
C SER A 44 -10.75 -0.57 2.99
N LEU A 45 -9.78 -1.23 2.33
CA LEU A 45 -9.16 -0.72 1.11
C LEU A 45 -10.16 -0.65 -0.05
N ILE A 46 -10.96 -1.70 -0.25
CA ILE A 46 -11.99 -1.74 -1.29
C ILE A 46 -13.00 -0.62 -1.07
N GLY A 47 -13.52 -0.46 0.14
CA GLY A 47 -14.45 0.61 0.49
C GLY A 47 -13.84 2.00 0.28
N PHE A 48 -12.57 2.19 0.59
CA PHE A 48 -11.84 3.43 0.35
C PHE A 48 -11.68 3.75 -1.14
N MET A 49 -11.37 2.76 -1.96
CA MET A 49 -11.21 2.93 -3.41
C MET A 49 -12.55 3.16 -4.14
N HIS A 50 -13.65 2.64 -3.57
CA HIS A 50 -15.02 2.81 -4.07
C HIS A 50 -15.73 4.03 -3.50
N ALA A 51 -15.20 4.67 -2.46
CA ALA A 51 -15.71 5.93 -1.92
C ALA A 51 -15.52 7.06 -2.95
N ARG A 52 -16.40 7.09 -3.96
CA ARG A 52 -16.62 8.23 -4.83
C ARG A 52 -17.35 9.29 -4.01
N LYS A 53 -16.62 10.05 -3.20
CA LYS A 53 -17.19 11.29 -2.68
C LYS A 53 -17.35 12.22 -3.87
N GLY A 54 -18.59 12.63 -4.15
CA GLY A 54 -18.98 13.55 -5.21
C GLY A 54 -18.36 14.94 -5.03
N LEU A 55 -17.04 14.99 -5.21
CA LEU A 55 -16.18 16.15 -5.06
C LEU A 55 -15.70 16.55 -6.45
N GLY A 56 -15.71 17.85 -6.70
CA GLY A 56 -15.28 18.42 -7.97
C GLY A 56 -13.94 17.85 -8.42
N THR A 57 -13.87 17.51 -9.70
CA THR A 57 -12.63 17.16 -10.39
C THR A 57 -11.71 18.35 -10.36
N ASN A 58 -10.48 18.16 -9.91
CA ASN A 58 -9.46 19.19 -10.04
C ASN A 58 -8.51 18.78 -11.17
N THR A 59 -8.48 19.57 -12.23
CA THR A 59 -7.55 19.36 -13.35
C THR A 59 -6.18 19.86 -12.92
N GLN A 60 -5.20 18.96 -12.95
CA GLN A 60 -3.84 19.26 -12.54
C GLN A 60 -2.87 18.86 -13.65
N THR A 61 -1.97 19.78 -13.98
CA THR A 61 -0.86 19.55 -14.90
C THR A 61 0.34 18.99 -14.14
N LEU A 62 0.83 17.82 -14.57
CA LEU A 62 1.96 17.12 -13.96
C LEU A 62 3.26 17.77 -14.41
N ALA A 63 4.04 18.31 -13.48
CA ALA A 63 5.35 18.90 -13.78
C ALA A 63 6.46 17.85 -13.77
N ALA A 64 6.43 16.95 -12.79
CA ALA A 64 7.33 15.81 -12.66
C ALA A 64 6.51 14.58 -12.26
N VAL A 65 6.93 13.40 -12.72
CA VAL A 65 6.29 12.12 -12.41
C VAL A 65 7.37 11.11 -12.12
N GLU A 66 7.37 10.57 -10.91
CA GLU A 66 8.22 9.47 -10.49
C GLU A 66 7.34 8.24 -10.21
N ASP A 67 7.56 7.18 -10.97
CA ASP A 67 6.88 5.90 -10.78
C ASP A 67 7.55 5.12 -9.64
N GLN A 68 6.80 4.91 -8.56
CA GLN A 68 7.29 4.17 -7.39
C GLN A 68 7.03 2.65 -7.51
N THR A 69 6.55 2.19 -8.66
CA THR A 69 6.13 0.79 -8.89
C THR A 69 7.32 -0.16 -9.13
N ASP A 70 8.40 0.30 -9.74
CA ASP A 70 9.46 -0.58 -10.25
C ASP A 70 10.31 -1.23 -9.15
N GLN A 71 10.37 -0.63 -7.97
CA GLN A 71 11.16 -1.18 -6.85
C GLN A 71 10.39 -2.25 -6.05
N ILE A 72 9.08 -2.41 -6.29
CA ILE A 72 8.17 -3.24 -5.48
C ILE A 72 8.57 -4.73 -5.44
N PRO A 73 8.95 -5.40 -6.54
CA PRO A 73 9.22 -6.84 -6.51
C PRO A 73 10.42 -7.24 -5.64
N ALA A 74 11.51 -6.47 -5.69
CA ALA A 74 12.71 -6.75 -4.90
C ALA A 74 12.45 -6.62 -3.39
N TYR A 75 11.65 -5.62 -3.00
CA TYR A 75 11.22 -5.44 -1.62
C TYR A 75 10.31 -6.56 -1.15
N LEU A 76 9.34 -6.99 -1.96
CA LEU A 76 8.45 -8.10 -1.62
C LEU A 76 9.23 -9.37 -1.31
N VAL A 77 10.24 -9.71 -2.13
CA VAL A 77 11.09 -10.88 -1.87
C VAL A 77 11.85 -10.69 -0.56
N THR A 78 12.51 -9.55 -0.36
CA THR A 78 13.34 -9.30 0.83
C THR A 78 12.56 -9.40 2.14
N TYR A 79 11.28 -8.95 2.13
CA TYR A 79 10.45 -8.91 3.33
C TYR A 79 9.60 -10.16 3.55
N LEU A 80 9.19 -10.87 2.50
CA LEU A 80 8.36 -12.06 2.64
C LEU A 80 9.19 -13.34 2.81
N LEU A 81 10.40 -13.39 2.23
CA LEU A 81 11.24 -14.59 2.24
C LEU A 81 11.49 -15.18 3.63
N PRO A 82 11.81 -14.39 4.68
CA PRO A 82 12.04 -14.94 6.02
C PRO A 82 10.82 -15.70 6.55
N PHE A 83 9.60 -15.22 6.29
CA PHE A 83 8.36 -15.86 6.75
C PHE A 83 8.02 -17.15 5.97
N VAL A 84 8.47 -17.23 4.72
CA VAL A 84 8.25 -18.38 3.84
C VAL A 84 9.25 -19.50 4.07
N ILE A 85 10.47 -19.21 4.54
CA ILE A 85 11.52 -20.22 4.71
C ILE A 85 11.59 -20.73 6.16
N LEU A 86 11.42 -19.87 7.15
CA LEU A 86 11.62 -20.24 8.54
C LEU A 86 10.51 -21.19 9.06
N THR A 87 10.86 -22.24 9.80
CA THR A 87 9.87 -23.16 10.37
C THR A 87 9.34 -22.64 11.69
N VAL A 88 8.04 -22.85 11.95
CA VAL A 88 7.43 -22.56 13.27
C VAL A 88 7.37 -23.87 14.05
N SER A 89 8.18 -23.99 15.09
CA SER A 89 8.30 -25.18 15.93
C SER A 89 7.88 -24.95 17.38
N GLY A 90 7.94 -23.72 17.88
CA GLY A 90 7.54 -23.38 19.25
C GLY A 90 7.19 -21.91 19.48
N TRP A 91 6.84 -21.56 20.72
CA TRP A 91 6.42 -20.21 21.10
C TRP A 91 7.52 -19.15 20.93
N LEU A 92 8.79 -19.55 21.06
CA LEU A 92 9.94 -18.68 20.80
C LEU A 92 10.03 -18.25 19.34
N ASP A 93 9.68 -19.13 18.40
CA ASP A 93 9.65 -18.79 16.98
C ASP A 93 8.57 -17.73 16.72
N ILE A 94 7.40 -17.85 17.37
CA ILE A 94 6.33 -16.85 17.28
C ILE A 94 6.81 -15.48 17.76
N VAL A 95 7.55 -15.43 18.88
CA VAL A 95 8.15 -14.18 19.37
C VAL A 95 9.18 -13.63 18.39
N ALA A 96 10.02 -14.48 17.81
CA ALA A 96 11.00 -14.07 16.79
C ALA A 96 10.33 -13.50 15.54
N TYR A 97 9.23 -14.11 15.06
CA TYR A 97 8.44 -13.56 13.95
C TYR A 97 7.75 -12.25 14.30
N ALA A 98 7.23 -12.11 15.51
CA ALA A 98 6.63 -10.85 15.96
C ALA A 98 7.67 -9.73 15.98
N LEU A 99 8.87 -10.01 16.46
CA LEU A 99 9.99 -9.05 16.48
C LEU A 99 10.44 -8.72 15.06
N LEU A 100 10.58 -9.72 14.19
CA LEU A 100 10.90 -9.51 12.78
C LEU A 100 9.84 -8.64 12.09
N ALA A 101 8.56 -8.93 12.29
CA ALA A 101 7.46 -8.13 11.75
C ALA A 101 7.52 -6.68 12.27
N ALA A 102 7.84 -6.47 13.55
CA ALA A 102 8.00 -5.12 14.13
C ALA A 102 9.17 -4.36 13.48
N VAL A 103 10.31 -5.00 13.27
CA VAL A 103 11.45 -4.40 12.56
C VAL A 103 11.06 -4.02 11.13
N LEU A 104 10.35 -4.90 10.42
CA LEU A 104 9.89 -4.59 9.07
C LEU A 104 8.91 -3.43 9.03
N ILE A 105 7.98 -3.36 9.99
CA ILE A 105 7.08 -2.21 10.13
C ILE A 105 7.86 -0.92 10.33
N LEU A 106 8.88 -0.93 11.20
CA LEU A 106 9.74 0.24 11.43
C LEU A 106 10.51 0.64 10.18
N VAL A 107 11.11 -0.32 9.46
CA VAL A 107 11.79 -0.06 8.19
C VAL A 107 10.83 0.59 7.19
N ILE A 108 9.62 0.05 7.03
CA ILE A 108 8.61 0.57 6.09
C ILE A 108 8.20 2.00 6.44
N ILE A 109 8.04 2.31 7.74
CA ILE A 109 7.71 3.67 8.20
C ILE A 109 8.87 4.63 7.93
N GLN A 110 10.12 4.20 8.17
CA GLN A 110 11.30 5.06 8.08
C GLN A 110 11.73 5.34 6.62
N THR A 111 11.47 4.39 5.72
CA THR A 111 11.92 4.45 4.32
C THR A 111 10.88 5.07 3.38
N ASP A 112 9.79 5.63 3.91
CA ASP A 112 8.66 6.12 3.11
C ASP A 112 8.07 5.07 2.15
N LEU A 113 8.37 3.77 2.36
CA LEU A 113 7.90 2.63 1.56
C LEU A 113 6.40 2.35 1.73
N ILE A 114 5.65 3.23 2.40
CA ILE A 114 4.18 3.26 2.41
C ILE A 114 3.62 3.25 0.98
N TYR A 115 4.41 3.69 0.00
CA TYR A 115 4.05 3.70 -1.42
C TYR A 115 4.07 2.32 -2.08
N VAL A 116 4.73 1.33 -1.48
CA VAL A 116 4.71 -0.06 -1.96
C VAL A 116 3.42 -0.72 -1.46
N GLN A 117 2.40 -0.78 -2.32
CA GLN A 117 1.10 -1.39 -2.02
C GLN A 117 0.86 -2.61 -2.91
N PRO A 118 1.30 -3.81 -2.50
CA PRO A 118 1.17 -5.04 -3.28
C PRO A 118 -0.28 -5.32 -3.68
N LEU A 119 -1.23 -5.05 -2.79
CA LEU A 119 -2.66 -5.19 -3.09
C LEU A 119 -3.14 -4.23 -4.19
N LEU A 120 -2.65 -2.99 -4.18
CA LEU A 120 -2.97 -2.03 -5.26
C LEU A 120 -2.35 -2.47 -6.57
N LEU A 121 -1.09 -2.95 -6.54
CA LEU A 121 -0.40 -3.47 -7.71
C LEU A 121 -1.15 -4.67 -8.32
N ILE A 122 -1.56 -5.63 -7.50
CA ILE A 122 -2.37 -6.79 -7.93
C ILE A 122 -3.70 -6.32 -8.51
N ALA A 123 -4.29 -5.25 -7.97
CA ALA A 123 -5.50 -4.63 -8.49
C ALA A 123 -5.26 -3.73 -9.73
N GLY A 124 -4.04 -3.66 -10.25
CA GLY A 124 -3.65 -2.89 -11.45
C GLY A 124 -3.52 -1.39 -11.22
N TRP A 125 -3.33 -0.95 -9.97
CA TRP A 125 -3.11 0.46 -9.63
C TRP A 125 -1.63 0.71 -9.35
N HIS A 126 -1.15 1.81 -9.92
CA HIS A 126 0.21 2.32 -9.78
C HIS A 126 0.19 3.59 -8.91
N LEU A 127 1.26 3.80 -8.15
CA LEU A 127 1.45 5.02 -7.37
C LEU A 127 2.54 5.88 -7.99
N TYR A 128 2.19 7.12 -8.25
CA TYR A 128 3.09 8.13 -8.80
C TYR A 128 3.30 9.24 -7.78
N ARG A 129 4.56 9.56 -7.53
CA ARG A 129 4.95 10.77 -6.81
C ARG A 129 5.07 11.87 -7.86
N VAL A 130 4.26 12.92 -7.70
CA VAL A 130 4.16 13.99 -8.69
C VAL A 130 4.29 15.37 -8.08
N ASP A 131 4.89 16.26 -8.85
CA ASP A 131 4.84 17.69 -8.60
C ASP A 131 3.79 18.34 -9.50
N ILE A 132 2.97 19.21 -8.92
CA ILE A 132 1.91 19.92 -9.65
C ILE A 132 2.37 21.35 -9.92
N SER A 133 2.33 21.76 -11.19
CA SER A 133 2.78 23.10 -11.60
C SER A 133 2.00 24.24 -10.93
N ASN A 134 0.70 24.07 -10.69
CA ASN A 134 -0.17 25.06 -10.06
C ASN A 134 -0.20 24.99 -8.52
N GLY A 135 0.55 24.07 -7.91
CA GLY A 135 0.39 23.68 -6.51
C GLY A 135 1.57 24.01 -5.61
N TYR A 136 2.08 25.24 -5.59
CA TYR A 136 3.08 25.73 -4.61
C TYR A 136 4.18 24.72 -4.18
N GLY A 137 4.69 23.89 -5.10
CA GLY A 137 5.75 22.91 -4.81
C GLY A 137 5.38 21.84 -3.76
N ARG A 138 4.08 21.53 -3.58
CA ARG A 138 3.67 20.40 -2.74
C ARG A 138 3.72 19.11 -3.56
N GLU A 139 4.42 18.12 -3.01
CA GLU A 139 4.46 16.77 -3.53
C GLU A 139 3.12 16.04 -3.28
N TYR A 140 2.55 15.48 -4.35
CA TYR A 140 1.32 14.70 -4.31
C TYR A 140 1.58 13.25 -4.72
N ILE A 141 0.70 12.38 -4.21
CA ILE A 141 0.71 10.97 -4.55
C ILE A 141 -0.55 10.67 -5.32
N LEU A 142 -0.37 10.33 -6.59
CA LEU A 142 -1.44 9.96 -7.50
C LEU A 142 -1.54 8.45 -7.61
N ILE A 143 -2.77 7.95 -7.48
CA ILE A 143 -3.10 6.55 -7.71
C ILE A 143 -3.80 6.47 -9.07
N SER A 144 -3.17 5.80 -10.03
CA SER A 144 -3.64 5.70 -11.42
C SER A 144 -3.53 4.26 -11.92
N LYS A 145 -4.48 3.84 -12.76
CA LYS A 145 -4.35 2.59 -13.53
C LYS A 145 -3.53 2.76 -14.80
N ASN A 146 -3.46 3.99 -15.31
CA ASN A 146 -2.75 4.33 -16.53
C ASN A 146 -1.35 4.86 -16.18
N LYS A 147 -0.40 4.67 -17.11
CA LYS A 147 0.91 5.31 -17.03
C LYS A 147 0.76 6.82 -17.12
N LEU A 148 1.45 7.52 -16.23
CA LEU A 148 1.47 8.98 -16.18
C LEU A 148 2.81 9.48 -16.70
N TYR A 149 2.78 10.59 -17.42
CA TYR A 149 3.96 11.26 -17.95
C TYR A 149 3.95 12.74 -17.56
N PRO A 150 5.13 13.37 -17.38
CA PRO A 150 5.22 14.81 -17.22
C PRO A 150 4.56 15.54 -18.40
N GLY A 151 3.90 16.67 -18.12
CA GLY A 151 3.18 17.48 -19.10
C GLY A 151 1.71 17.13 -19.28
N GLN A 152 1.25 15.98 -18.77
CA GLN A 152 -0.16 15.57 -18.89
C GLN A 152 -1.07 16.37 -17.95
N SER A 153 -2.30 16.64 -18.41
CA SER A 153 -3.37 17.16 -17.58
C SER A 153 -4.22 16.00 -17.07
N VAL A 154 -4.33 15.85 -15.75
CA VAL A 154 -5.10 14.76 -15.14
C VAL A 154 -6.23 15.31 -14.29
N ASP A 155 -7.41 14.71 -14.43
CA ASP A 155 -8.53 14.98 -13.54
C ASP A 155 -8.42 14.08 -12.32
N THR A 156 -8.32 14.71 -11.15
CA THR A 156 -8.07 14.01 -9.90
C THR A 156 -9.19 14.24 -8.90
N VAL A 157 -9.40 13.24 -8.04
CA VAL A 157 -10.23 13.36 -6.83
C VAL A 157 -9.36 13.17 -5.62
N SER A 158 -9.40 14.13 -4.69
CA SER A 158 -8.67 14.04 -3.43
C SER A 158 -9.22 12.89 -2.59
N LEU A 159 -8.33 11.99 -2.19
CA LEU A 159 -8.63 10.91 -1.24
C LEU A 159 -8.38 11.35 0.22
N GLY A 160 -7.71 12.49 0.42
CA GLY A 160 -7.42 13.10 1.72
C GLY A 160 -5.92 13.20 2.03
N GLY A 161 -5.49 14.33 2.58
CA GLY A 161 -4.06 14.68 2.69
C GLY A 161 -3.48 14.99 1.31
N ASN A 162 -2.27 14.51 1.02
CA ASN A 162 -1.61 14.68 -0.29
C ASN A 162 -1.90 13.53 -1.27
N TYR A 163 -2.92 12.71 -1.01
CA TYR A 163 -3.29 11.58 -1.85
C TYR A 163 -4.47 11.94 -2.74
N ALA A 164 -4.34 11.64 -4.03
CA ALA A 164 -5.43 11.78 -4.98
C ALA A 164 -5.49 10.58 -5.93
N LYS A 165 -6.69 10.33 -6.46
CA LYS A 165 -6.96 9.28 -7.44
C LYS A 165 -7.15 9.93 -8.81
N VAL A 166 -6.46 9.42 -9.82
CA VAL A 166 -6.67 9.84 -11.20
C VAL A 166 -7.96 9.20 -11.71
N LEU A 167 -8.84 10.03 -12.26
CA LEU A 167 -10.08 9.60 -12.91
C LEU A 167 -9.90 9.53 -14.42
N GLU A 168 -9.27 10.55 -14.99
CA GLU A 168 -9.11 10.72 -16.43
C GLU A 168 -7.78 11.40 -16.73
N VAL A 169 -7.13 10.98 -17.82
CA VAL A 169 -5.93 11.60 -18.36
C VAL A 169 -6.36 12.31 -19.64
N LYS A 170 -6.19 13.63 -19.68
CA LYS A 170 -6.47 14.44 -20.87
C LYS A 170 -5.21 14.47 -21.73
N GLU A 171 -5.36 14.08 -22.99
CA GLU A 171 -4.32 14.16 -24.03
C GLU A 171 -4.04 15.60 -24.44
#